data_AF-A0A0L1MMT8-F1
#
_entry.id   AF-A0A0L1MMT8-F1
#
_cell.length_a   1.000
_cell.length_b   1.000
_cell.length_c   1.000
_cell.angle_alpha   90.00
_cell.angle_beta   90.00
_cell.angle_gamma   90.00
#
_symmetry.space_group_name_H-M   'P 1'
#
loop_
_entity.id
_entity.type
_entity.pdbx_description
1 polymer ?
#
loop_
_entity_poly.entity_id
_entity_poly.type
_entity_poly.pdbx_seq_one_letter_code
_entity_poly.pdbx_strand_id
1 'polypeptide(L)'
;MTSIRRRTLTLIIGLMLTGLAIISVLNLHDSNHEIAEVYDAQLAQNARLLQGVMRMPLASNEHAELYQAFNKALSEAVPRVDGHPYESKIAFQVWNRKGEVLVHTASAPSFTAPPTTPGFSDVVDLHNRHWR
;
A
#
# COMPACT_ATOMS: atom_id res chain seq x y z
N MET A 1 -9.91 38.78 42.51
CA MET A 1 -8.78 37.97 42.99
C MET A 1 -9.00 36.52 42.59
N THR A 2 -8.14 35.95 41.76
CA THR A 2 -8.27 34.53 41.35
C THR A 2 -7.73 33.62 42.44
N SER A 3 -8.53 32.65 42.89
CA SER A 3 -8.14 31.66 43.91
C SER A 3 -6.86 30.90 43.50
N ILE A 4 -5.96 30.67 44.46
CA ILE A 4 -4.72 29.91 44.30
C ILE A 4 -4.98 28.54 43.65
N ARG A 5 -6.08 27.88 44.05
CA ARG A 5 -6.53 26.60 43.49
C ARG A 5 -6.82 26.69 41.99
N ARG A 6 -7.41 27.80 41.53
CA ARG A 6 -7.70 28.02 40.10
C ARG A 6 -6.40 28.20 39.31
N ARG A 7 -5.44 28.95 39.87
CA ARG A 7 -4.13 29.19 39.24
C ARG A 7 -3.31 27.90 39.10
N THR A 8 -3.22 27.10 40.15
CA THR A 8 -2.48 25.83 40.11
C THR A 8 -3.14 24.82 39.17
N LEU A 9 -4.47 24.73 39.20
CA LEU A 9 -5.22 23.85 38.30
C LEU A 9 -4.99 24.22 36.82
N THR A 10 -5.06 25.51 36.47
CA THR A 10 -4.80 25.98 35.10
C THR A 10 -3.38 25.67 34.64
N LEU A 11 -2.38 25.82 35.51
CA LEU A 11 -0.99 25.49 35.18
C LEU A 11 -0.79 23.99 34.93
N ILE A 12 -1.37 23.12 35.78
CA ILE A 12 -1.27 21.66 35.62
C ILE A 12 -1.98 21.22 34.35
N ILE A 13 -3.20 21.70 34.10
CA ILE A 13 -3.95 21.37 32.88
C ILE A 13 -3.18 21.87 31.65
N GLY A 14 -2.67 23.10 31.67
CA GLY A 14 -1.87 23.66 30.59
C GLY A 14 -0.63 22.82 30.30
N LEU A 15 0.08 22.40 31.35
CA LEU A 15 1.25 21.53 31.23
C LEU A 15 0.88 20.17 30.64
N MET A 16 -0.20 19.53 31.12
CA MET A 16 -0.67 18.25 30.59
C MET A 16 -1.09 18.35 29.12
N LEU A 17 -1.88 19.37 28.75
CA LEU A 17 -2.31 19.58 27.37
C LEU A 17 -1.12 19.85 26.45
N THR A 18 -0.14 20.63 26.91
CA THR A 18 1.09 20.89 26.15
C THR A 18 1.89 19.61 25.93
N GLY A 19 2.06 18.80 26.99
CA GLY A 19 2.74 17.50 26.89
C GLY A 19 2.03 16.54 25.92
N LEU A 20 0.70 16.43 26.01
CA LEU A 20 -0.11 15.62 25.10
C LEU A 20 0.00 16.10 23.65
N ALA A 21 -0.04 17.41 23.42
CA ALA A 21 0.09 17.98 22.09
C ALA A 21 1.47 17.68 21.49
N ILE A 22 2.55 17.82 22.26
CA ILE A 22 3.91 17.50 21.81
C ILE A 22 4.01 16.02 21.44
N ILE A 23 3.59 15.11 22.32
CA ILE A 23 3.64 13.67 22.07
C ILE A 23 2.81 13.31 20.83
N SER A 24 1.60 13.88 20.69
CA SER A 24 0.74 13.64 19.55
C SER A 24 1.36 14.10 18.23
N VAL A 25 2.04 15.25 18.21
CA VAL A 25 2.72 15.75 17.01
C VAL A 25 3.89 14.86 16.62
N LEU A 26 4.71 14.45 17.60
CA LEU A 26 5.83 13.54 17.35
C LEU A 26 5.32 12.19 16.81
N ASN A 27 4.30 11.62 17.44
CA ASN A 27 3.73 10.35 16.99
C ASN A 27 3.14 10.44 15.57
N LEU A 28 2.41 11.51 15.25
CA LEU A 28 1.89 11.73 13.89
C LEU A 28 3.00 11.89 12.85
N HIS A 29 4.15 12.46 13.25
CA HIS A 29 5.29 12.60 12.35
C HIS A 29 5.98 11.24 12.10
N ASP A 30 6.23 10.49 13.18
CA ASP A 30 7.00 9.24 13.13
C ASP A 30 6.18 8.09 12.50
N SER A 31 4.90 7.98 12.82
CA SER A 31 4.06 6.86 12.37
C SER A 31 3.91 6.78 10.85
N ASN A 32 4.02 7.88 10.11
CA ASN A 32 3.92 7.83 8.65
C ASN A 32 5.02 6.97 8.02
N HIS A 33 6.24 7.04 8.57
CA HIS A 33 7.36 6.26 8.05
C HIS A 33 7.25 4.80 8.44
N GLU A 34 6.91 4.52 9.71
CA GLU A 34 6.69 3.16 10.20
C GLU A 34 5.57 2.45 9.41
N ILE A 35 4.47 3.16 9.14
CA ILE A 35 3.37 2.64 8.32
C ILE A 35 3.88 2.32 6.91
N ALA A 36 4.69 3.19 6.30
CA ALA A 36 5.26 2.95 4.98
C ALA A 36 6.17 1.71 4.96
N GLU A 37 7.02 1.53 5.97
CA GLU A 37 7.89 0.35 6.09
C GLU A 37 7.09 -0.95 6.22
N VAL A 38 6.00 -0.94 7.01
CA VAL A 38 5.10 -2.09 7.16
C VAL A 38 4.42 -2.42 5.84
N TYR A 39 3.96 -1.42 5.07
CA TYR A 39 3.38 -1.64 3.75
C TYR A 39 4.42 -2.15 2.74
N ASP A 40 5.63 -1.60 2.72
CA ASP A 40 6.72 -2.10 1.88
C ASP A 40 7.00 -3.58 2.19
N ALA A 41 7.07 -3.96 3.48
CA ALA A 41 7.23 -5.34 3.90
C ALA A 41 6.08 -6.24 3.42
N GLN A 42 4.83 -5.77 3.53
CA GLN A 42 3.65 -6.49 3.07
C GLN A 42 3.64 -6.65 1.54
N LEU A 43 4.05 -5.63 0.79
CA LEU A 43 4.19 -5.68 -0.67
C LEU A 43 5.21 -6.75 -1.08
N ALA A 44 6.38 -6.79 -0.45
CA ALA A 44 7.36 -7.83 -0.71
C ALA A 44 6.83 -9.24 -0.40
N GLN A 45 6.10 -9.41 0.70
CA GLN A 45 5.51 -10.69 1.05
C GLN A 45 4.46 -11.12 0.03
N ASN A 46 3.53 -10.22 -0.33
CA ASN A 46 2.50 -10.47 -1.32
C ASN A 46 3.10 -10.78 -2.70
N ALA A 47 4.16 -10.05 -3.10
CA ALA A 47 4.87 -10.31 -4.36
C ALA A 47 5.48 -11.72 -4.38
N ARG A 48 6.06 -12.19 -3.27
CA ARG A 48 6.58 -13.56 -3.17
C ARG A 48 5.47 -14.61 -3.23
N LEU A 49 4.34 -14.37 -2.56
CA LEU A 49 3.18 -15.27 -2.61
C LEU A 49 2.63 -15.36 -4.04
N LEU A 50 2.43 -14.22 -4.69
CA LEU A 50 2.04 -14.16 -6.10
C LEU A 50 3.05 -14.89 -6.99
N GLN A 51 4.35 -14.62 -6.82
CA GLN A 51 5.38 -15.31 -7.58
C GLN A 51 5.34 -16.84 -7.37
N GLY A 52 5.06 -17.30 -6.16
CA GLY A 52 4.89 -18.73 -5.86
C GLY A 52 3.73 -19.35 -6.63
N VAL A 53 2.56 -18.70 -6.60
CA VAL A 53 1.36 -19.13 -7.36
C VAL A 53 1.63 -19.12 -8.86
N MET A 54 2.28 -18.09 -9.38
CA MET A 54 2.60 -17.97 -10.81
C MET A 54 3.60 -19.03 -11.30
N ARG A 55 4.42 -19.59 -10.41
CA ARG A 55 5.43 -20.61 -10.72
C ARG A 55 4.95 -22.04 -10.46
N MET A 56 3.67 -22.22 -10.10
CA MET A 56 3.10 -23.54 -9.88
C MET A 56 3.23 -24.39 -11.15
N PRO A 57 3.70 -25.64 -11.07
CA PRO A 57 3.91 -26.49 -12.24
C PRO A 57 2.56 -26.96 -12.77
N LEU A 58 1.98 -26.18 -13.68
CA LEU A 58 0.72 -26.47 -14.36
C LEU A 58 0.99 -26.82 -15.83
N ALA A 59 0.04 -27.48 -16.49
CA ALA A 59 0.11 -27.62 -17.93
C ALA A 59 -0.04 -26.23 -18.60
N SER A 60 0.57 -26.04 -19.77
CA SER A 60 0.62 -24.73 -20.44
C SER A 60 -0.75 -24.08 -20.69
N ASN A 61 -1.80 -24.88 -20.93
CA ASN A 61 -3.18 -24.44 -21.10
C ASN A 61 -3.83 -23.99 -19.77
N GLU A 62 -3.47 -24.61 -18.65
CA GLU A 62 -4.00 -24.31 -17.32
C GLU A 62 -3.47 -22.97 -16.77
N HIS A 63 -2.28 -22.54 -17.20
CA HIS A 63 -1.75 -21.22 -16.83
C HIS A 63 -2.61 -20.07 -17.36
N ALA A 64 -3.14 -20.18 -18.58
CA ALA A 64 -4.00 -19.15 -19.16
C ALA A 64 -5.32 -19.03 -18.39
N GLU A 65 -5.91 -20.17 -18.03
CA GLU A 65 -7.12 -20.21 -17.20
C GLU A 65 -6.87 -19.64 -15.80
N LEU A 66 -5.73 -19.96 -15.18
CA LEU A 66 -5.32 -19.38 -13.90
C LEU A 66 -5.22 -17.86 -13.98
N TYR A 67 -4.53 -17.32 -14.98
CA TYR A 67 -4.38 -15.86 -15.16
C TYR A 67 -5.72 -15.18 -15.41
N GLN A 68 -6.61 -15.80 -16.19
CA GLN A 68 -7.95 -15.28 -16.44
C GLN A 68 -8.80 -15.27 -15.16
N ALA A 69 -8.77 -16.35 -14.37
CA ALA A 69 -9.46 -16.42 -13.09
C ALA A 69 -8.93 -15.36 -12.11
N PHE A 70 -7.61 -15.15 -12.08
CA PHE A 70 -6.98 -14.14 -11.24
C PHE A 70 -7.40 -12.73 -11.63
N ASN A 71 -7.33 -12.39 -12.92
CA ASN A 71 -7.75 -11.10 -13.45
C ASN A 71 -9.24 -10.84 -13.17
N LYS A 72 -10.09 -11.88 -13.29
CA LYS A 72 -11.51 -11.77 -12.95
C LYS A 72 -11.72 -11.45 -11.47
N ALA A 73 -11.19 -12.27 -10.57
CA ALA A 73 -11.35 -12.08 -9.13
C ALA A 73 -10.87 -10.68 -8.69
N LEU A 74 -9.78 -10.23 -9.30
CA LEU A 74 -9.18 -8.95 -8.98
C LEU A 74 -9.89 -7.75 -9.61
N SER A 75 -10.56 -7.95 -10.74
CA SER A 75 -11.46 -6.95 -11.34
C SER A 75 -12.76 -6.79 -10.54
N GLU A 76 -13.14 -7.78 -9.74
CA GLU A 76 -14.29 -7.71 -8.84
C GLU A 76 -13.98 -6.90 -7.58
N ALA A 77 -12.70 -6.75 -7.21
CA ALA A 77 -12.20 -5.91 -6.11
C ALA A 77 -12.21 -4.40 -6.41
N VAL A 78 -12.91 -3.96 -7.47
CA VAL A 78 -13.20 -2.54 -7.70
C VAL A 78 -14.03 -2.02 -6.52
N PRO A 79 -13.84 -0.75 -6.08
CA PRO A 79 -14.62 -0.16 -4.98
C PRO A 79 -16.12 -0.21 -5.28
N ARG A 80 -16.76 -1.31 -4.91
CA ARG A 80 -18.22 -1.45 -4.83
C ARG A 80 -18.63 -1.00 -3.43
N VAL A 81 -19.94 -0.86 -3.24
CA VAL A 81 -20.57 -0.44 -1.98
C VAL A 81 -20.10 -1.29 -0.78
N ASP A 82 -19.65 -2.53 -1.02
CA ASP A 82 -19.21 -3.49 0.00
C ASP A 82 -17.69 -3.62 0.16
N GLY A 83 -16.89 -2.91 -0.65
CA GLY A 83 -15.41 -2.96 -0.60
C GLY A 83 -14.81 -2.02 0.45
N HIS A 84 -13.69 -2.39 1.05
CA HIS A 84 -13.06 -1.53 2.06
C HIS A 84 -12.42 -0.29 1.38
N PRO A 85 -12.56 0.93 1.91
CA PRO A 85 -12.01 2.15 1.29
C PRO A 85 -10.49 2.14 1.03
N TYR A 86 -9.76 1.23 1.66
CA TYR A 86 -8.30 1.10 1.53
C TYR A 86 -7.86 -0.04 0.60
N GLU A 87 -8.78 -0.89 0.14
CA GLU A 87 -8.47 -2.04 -0.73
C GLU A 87 -7.91 -1.62 -2.09
N SER A 88 -8.35 -0.46 -2.60
CA SER A 88 -7.91 0.09 -3.90
C SER A 88 -6.55 0.78 -3.87
N LYS A 89 -5.88 0.86 -2.72
CA LYS A 89 -4.62 1.61 -2.58
C LYS A 89 -3.38 0.83 -2.97
N ILE A 90 -3.51 -0.46 -3.29
CA ILE A 90 -2.43 -1.30 -3.78
C ILE A 90 -2.79 -1.80 -5.17
N ALA A 91 -1.82 -1.76 -6.07
CA ALA A 91 -1.92 -2.31 -7.40
C ALA A 91 -0.82 -3.34 -7.62
N PHE A 92 -1.11 -4.39 -8.37
CA PHE A 92 -0.10 -5.34 -8.80
C PHE A 92 -0.18 -5.61 -10.29
N GLN A 93 0.98 -5.89 -10.86
CA GLN A 93 1.18 -6.31 -12.23
C GLN A 93 2.24 -7.40 -12.25
N VAL A 94 2.02 -8.43 -13.05
CA VAL A 94 2.97 -9.51 -13.28
C VAL A 94 3.30 -9.51 -14.76
N TRP A 95 4.59 -9.38 -15.09
CA TRP A 95 5.07 -9.42 -16.46
C TRP A 95 5.78 -10.74 -16.74
N ASN A 96 5.73 -11.18 -18.00
CA ASN A 96 6.62 -12.22 -18.48
C ASN A 96 7.98 -11.66 -18.90
N ARG A 97 8.92 -12.56 -19.26
CA ARG A 97 10.27 -12.17 -19.72
C ARG A 97 10.29 -11.37 -21.03
N LYS A 98 9.19 -11.35 -21.79
CA LYS A 98 9.04 -10.57 -23.02
C LYS A 98 8.49 -9.17 -22.74
N GLY A 99 8.12 -8.85 -21.49
CA GLY A 99 7.53 -7.58 -21.09
C GLY A 99 6.00 -7.53 -21.23
N GLU A 100 5.34 -8.66 -21.51
CA GLU A 100 3.88 -8.72 -21.62
C GLU A 100 3.25 -8.85 -20.22
N VAL A 101 2.21 -8.07 -19.94
CA VAL A 101 1.44 -8.16 -18.69
C VAL A 101 0.61 -9.44 -18.71
N LEU A 102 0.82 -10.31 -17.72
CA LEU A 102 0.09 -11.56 -17.53
C LEU A 102 -1.13 -11.36 -16.63
N VAL A 103 -0.94 -10.68 -15.51
CA VAL A 103 -1.96 -10.45 -14.48
C VAL A 103 -1.85 -9.04 -13.95
N HIS A 104 -2.98 -8.36 -13.75
CA HIS A 104 -3.00 -7.00 -13.23
C HIS A 104 -4.30 -6.64 -12.51
N THR A 105 -4.20 -5.74 -11.52
CA THR A 105 -5.38 -5.12 -10.88
C THR A 105 -6.04 -4.09 -11.79
N ALA A 106 -7.33 -3.83 -11.61
CA ALA A 106 -8.05 -2.75 -12.30
C ALA A 106 -7.47 -1.35 -11.97
N SER A 107 -6.95 -1.15 -10.76
CA SER A 107 -6.29 0.09 -10.33
C SER A 107 -4.84 0.22 -10.83
N ALA A 108 -4.30 -0.78 -11.51
CA ALA A 108 -2.89 -0.82 -11.82
C ALA A 108 -2.50 0.19 -12.91
N PRO A 109 -1.45 1.00 -12.68
CA PRO A 109 -1.02 2.03 -13.62
C PRO A 109 -0.40 1.42 -14.87
N SER A 110 -0.56 2.06 -16.02
CA SER A 110 0.15 1.64 -17.22
C SER A 110 1.58 2.19 -17.22
N PHE A 111 2.57 1.30 -17.43
CA PHE A 111 3.98 1.64 -17.57
C PHE A 111 4.46 1.41 -19.02
N THR A 112 5.44 2.18 -19.46
CA THR A 112 6.06 2.01 -20.80
C THR A 112 6.83 0.71 -20.91
N ALA A 113 7.47 0.28 -19.82
CA ALA A 113 8.25 -0.96 -19.73
C ALA A 113 8.28 -1.45 -18.27
N PRO A 114 8.45 -2.75 -18.03
CA PRO A 114 8.64 -3.27 -16.68
C PRO A 114 9.94 -2.75 -16.06
N PRO A 115 10.00 -2.59 -14.73
CA PRO A 115 11.25 -2.26 -14.03
C PRO A 115 12.35 -3.27 -14.35
N THR A 116 13.56 -2.79 -14.64
CA THR A 116 14.70 -3.62 -15.04
C THR A 116 15.57 -4.06 -13.87
N THR A 117 15.50 -3.33 -12.75
CA THR A 117 16.24 -3.62 -11.52
C THR A 117 15.41 -4.51 -10.59
N PRO A 118 15.92 -5.68 -10.17
CA PRO A 118 15.26 -6.48 -9.14
C PRO A 118 15.17 -5.73 -7.81
N GLY A 119 14.03 -5.83 -7.13
CA GLY A 119 13.81 -5.21 -5.82
C GLY A 119 12.78 -4.07 -5.87
N PHE A 120 12.78 -3.23 -4.84
CA PHE A 120 11.93 -2.04 -4.79
C PHE A 120 12.52 -0.93 -5.66
N SER A 121 11.64 -0.18 -6.33
CA SER A 121 12.05 0.94 -7.17
C SER A 121 10.91 1.94 -7.29
N ASP A 122 11.20 3.21 -7.06
CA ASP A 122 10.25 4.27 -7.35
C ASP A 122 10.18 4.49 -8.87
N VAL A 123 8.97 4.44 -9.44
CA VAL A 123 8.72 4.56 -10.88
C VAL A 123 7.62 5.59 -11.17
N VAL A 124 7.67 6.18 -12.36
CA VAL A 124 6.65 7.12 -12.81
C VAL A 124 5.82 6.46 -13.90
N ASP A 125 4.49 6.51 -13.76
CA ASP A 125 3.58 5.95 -14.75
C ASP A 125 3.38 6.88 -15.96
N LEU A 126 2.65 6.38 -16.97
CA LEU A 126 2.33 7.16 -18.18
C LEU A 126 1.53 8.45 -17.92
N HIS A 127 0.93 8.59 -16.74
CA HIS A 127 0.15 9.76 -16.33
C HIS A 127 0.93 10.66 -15.36
N ASN A 128 2.25 10.49 -15.26
CA ASN A 128 3.13 11.27 -14.39
C ASN A 128 2.80 11.15 -12.89
N ARG A 129 2.24 10.01 -12.46
CA ARG A 129 2.07 9.70 -11.03
C ARG A 129 3.26 8.90 -10.54
N HIS A 130 3.73 9.22 -9.35
CA HIS A 130 4.79 8.52 -8.67
C HIS A 130 4.25 7.27 -7.98
N TRP A 131 4.92 6.15 -8.22
CA TRP A 131 4.66 4.85 -7.61
C TRP A 131 5.93 4.38 -6.92
N ARG A 132 5.74 3.62 -5.85
CA ARG A 132 6.79 2.94 -5.11
C ARG A 132 6.66 1.44 -5.30
#